data_AF-A0A971P2Y9-F1
#
_entry.id   AF-A0A971P2Y9-F1
#
_cell.length_a   1.000
_cell.length_b   1.000
_cell.length_c   1.000
_cell.angle_alpha   90.00
_cell.angle_beta   90.00
_cell.angle_gamma   90.00
#
_symmetry.space_group_name_H-M   'P 1'
#
loop_
_entity.id
_entity.type
_entity.pdbx_description
1 polymer ?
#
loop_
_entity_poly.entity_id
_entity_poly.type
_entity_poly.pdbx_seq_one_letter_code
_entity_poly.pdbx_strand_id
1 'polypeptide(L)'
;VIRYLSFKNDEDHKLGETPIPGGMLKVYRTVDDRQHLSYEGQSSFKYIPVGQEVELNLGEVSDVIVESKLMDEKTDNYRFENRGNINGWDRIQTYRLEVKNTRRLPVKIEIKRNFPTSYWMMRNLADAAEYYEKVDLDTVKYTLTMEPQSEKTIEYVVTLYEGTRTEDWTRMQRQP
;
A
#
# COMPACT_ATOMS: atom_id res chain seq x y z
N VAL A 1 2.52 -7.56 -6.67
CA VAL A 1 1.88 -6.24 -6.93
C VAL A 1 0.66 -6.49 -7.78
N ILE A 2 -0.49 -5.89 -7.45
CA ILE A 2 -1.76 -6.08 -8.19
C ILE A 2 -2.09 -4.76 -8.89
N ARG A 3 -2.52 -4.85 -10.15
CA ARG A 3 -2.99 -3.69 -10.91
C ARG A 3 -4.50 -3.54 -10.77
N TYR A 4 -4.89 -2.30 -10.56
CA TYR A 4 -6.28 -1.89 -10.61
C TYR A 4 -6.51 -0.89 -11.75
N LEU A 5 -7.66 -0.99 -12.41
CA LEU A 5 -8.16 0.01 -13.34
C LEU A 5 -9.38 0.67 -12.72
N SER A 6 -9.29 1.97 -12.47
CA SER A 6 -10.38 2.75 -11.88
C SER A 6 -10.94 3.75 -12.89
N PHE A 7 -12.26 3.78 -13.03
CA PHE A 7 -12.97 4.72 -13.92
C PHE A 7 -14.40 4.95 -13.41
N LYS A 8 -15.05 6.00 -13.91
CA LYS A 8 -16.47 6.26 -13.67
C LYS A 8 -17.25 6.08 -14.97
N ASN A 9 -18.44 5.50 -14.89
CA ASN A 9 -19.32 5.36 -16.06
C ASN A 9 -19.99 6.72 -16.37
N ASP A 10 -19.25 7.68 -16.89
CA ASP A 10 -19.71 9.03 -17.21
C ASP A 10 -19.10 9.57 -18.52
N GLU A 11 -19.61 10.71 -18.97
CA GLU A 11 -19.20 11.34 -20.23
C GLU A 11 -17.73 11.81 -20.21
N ASP A 12 -17.20 12.23 -19.04
CA ASP A 12 -15.80 12.63 -18.88
C ASP A 12 -14.83 11.50 -19.24
N HIS A 13 -15.23 10.25 -18.93
CA HIS A 13 -14.49 9.05 -19.30
C HIS A 13 -14.91 8.48 -20.66
N LYS A 14 -15.70 9.22 -21.45
CA LYS A 14 -16.27 8.79 -22.74
C LYS A 14 -17.17 7.55 -22.62
N LEU A 15 -17.86 7.47 -21.50
CA LEU A 15 -18.85 6.45 -21.14
C LEU A 15 -20.18 7.17 -20.78
N GLY A 16 -21.04 6.54 -19.98
CA GLY A 16 -22.17 7.22 -19.35
C GLY A 16 -23.45 7.34 -20.18
N GLU A 17 -23.42 7.07 -21.49
CA GLU A 17 -24.65 7.05 -22.31
C GLU A 17 -25.59 5.92 -21.89
N THR A 18 -25.03 4.77 -21.52
CA THR A 18 -25.79 3.59 -21.08
C THR A 18 -25.08 2.88 -19.93
N PRO A 19 -25.85 2.14 -19.11
CA PRO A 19 -25.24 1.24 -18.14
C PRO A 19 -24.37 0.18 -18.82
N ILE A 20 -23.23 -0.15 -18.22
CA ILE A 20 -22.34 -1.19 -18.74
C ILE A 20 -22.85 -2.55 -18.24
N PRO A 21 -23.23 -3.48 -19.14
CA PRO A 21 -23.67 -4.80 -18.72
C PRO A 21 -22.50 -5.57 -18.09
N GLY A 22 -22.82 -6.41 -17.10
CA GLY A 22 -21.82 -7.28 -16.50
C GLY A 22 -21.25 -8.29 -17.49
N GLY A 23 -20.00 -8.70 -17.29
CA GLY A 23 -19.31 -9.61 -18.18
C GLY A 23 -17.81 -9.66 -17.93
N MET A 24 -17.07 -10.12 -18.94
CA MET A 24 -15.61 -10.12 -18.93
C MET A 24 -15.10 -8.90 -19.69
N LEU A 25 -14.30 -8.07 -19.02
CA LEU A 25 -13.60 -6.94 -19.61
C LEU A 25 -12.16 -7.33 -19.93
N LYS A 26 -11.68 -6.97 -21.12
CA LYS A 26 -10.26 -7.06 -21.49
C LYS A 26 -9.74 -5.64 -21.75
N VAL A 27 -8.65 -5.30 -21.09
CA VAL A 27 -8.03 -3.97 -21.20
C VAL A 27 -6.88 -4.03 -22.17
N TYR A 28 -6.89 -3.11 -23.13
CA TYR A 28 -5.79 -2.87 -24.03
C TYR A 28 -5.40 -1.40 -23.98
N ARG A 29 -4.13 -1.13 -24.24
CA ARG A 29 -3.60 0.21 -24.37
C ARG A 29 -2.91 0.39 -25.71
N THR A 30 -3.14 1.53 -26.33
CA THR A 30 -2.43 1.94 -27.52
C THR A 30 -0.97 2.30 -27.19
N VAL A 31 0.00 1.75 -27.92
CA VAL A 31 1.44 1.93 -27.62
C VAL A 31 2.17 2.87 -28.57
N ASP A 32 1.56 3.25 -29.69
CA ASP A 32 2.14 4.17 -30.67
C ASP A 32 1.06 4.82 -31.57
N ASP A 33 1.49 5.76 -32.41
CA ASP A 33 0.64 6.47 -33.38
C ASP A 33 0.02 5.54 -34.43
N ARG A 34 0.55 4.31 -34.58
CA ARG A 34 0.05 3.29 -35.50
C ARG A 34 -1.04 2.41 -34.88
N GLN A 35 -1.50 2.77 -33.69
CA GLN A 35 -2.55 2.09 -32.95
C GLN A 35 -2.26 0.64 -32.57
N HIS A 36 -0.99 0.25 -32.39
CA HIS A 36 -0.69 -1.07 -31.85
C HIS A 36 -1.21 -1.21 -30.41
N LEU A 37 -1.68 -2.41 -30.06
CA LEU A 37 -2.30 -2.69 -28.77
C LEU A 37 -1.37 -3.53 -27.88
N SER A 38 -1.20 -3.08 -26.64
CA SER A 38 -0.63 -3.88 -25.54
C SER A 38 -1.75 -4.36 -24.65
N TYR A 39 -1.76 -5.65 -24.32
CA TYR A 39 -2.69 -6.21 -23.35
C TYR A 39 -2.29 -5.78 -21.93
N GLU A 40 -3.25 -5.27 -21.15
CA GLU A 40 -2.99 -4.75 -19.80
C GLU A 40 -3.66 -5.56 -18.69
N GLY A 41 -4.57 -6.49 -19.04
CA GLY A 41 -5.23 -7.40 -18.12
C GLY A 41 -6.70 -7.65 -18.47
N GLN A 42 -7.35 -8.48 -17.65
CA GLN A 42 -8.78 -8.77 -17.77
C GLN A 42 -9.42 -8.90 -16.39
N SER A 43 -10.69 -8.55 -16.28
CA SER A 43 -11.48 -8.72 -15.06
C SER A 43 -12.93 -9.05 -15.40
N SER A 44 -13.55 -9.94 -14.64
CA SER A 44 -15.01 -10.05 -14.61
C SER A 44 -15.59 -8.92 -13.76
N PHE A 45 -16.73 -8.37 -14.16
CA PHE A 45 -17.40 -7.31 -13.42
C PHE A 45 -18.93 -7.44 -13.53
N LYS A 46 -19.64 -6.86 -12.56
CA LYS A 46 -21.11 -6.84 -12.54
C LYS A 46 -21.63 -5.64 -13.33
N TYR A 47 -22.93 -5.54 -13.48
CA TYR A 47 -23.60 -4.36 -14.05
C TYR A 47 -23.11 -3.05 -13.40
N ILE A 48 -22.76 -2.05 -14.22
CA ILE A 48 -22.31 -0.72 -13.80
C ILE A 48 -23.33 0.33 -14.31
N PRO A 49 -24.18 0.89 -13.43
CA PRO A 49 -25.03 2.04 -13.72
C PRO A 49 -24.23 3.26 -14.22
N VAL A 50 -24.91 4.14 -14.94
CA VAL A 50 -24.38 5.48 -15.27
C VAL A 50 -24.07 6.24 -13.98
N GLY A 51 -22.93 6.91 -13.96
CA GLY A 51 -22.43 7.70 -12.83
C GLY A 51 -21.71 6.90 -11.74
N GLN A 52 -21.65 5.56 -11.84
CA GLN A 52 -20.99 4.74 -10.83
C GLN A 52 -19.47 4.68 -11.07
N GLU A 53 -18.70 4.84 -9.99
CA GLU A 53 -17.25 4.58 -9.94
C GLU A 53 -16.98 3.08 -9.79
N VAL A 54 -15.94 2.63 -10.49
CA VAL A 54 -15.57 1.22 -10.59
C VAL A 54 -14.06 1.11 -10.47
N GLU A 55 -13.63 0.11 -9.73
CA GLU A 55 -12.23 -0.31 -9.63
C GLU A 55 -12.15 -1.80 -9.96
N LEU A 56 -11.40 -2.14 -11.01
CA LEU A 56 -11.27 -3.50 -11.53
C LEU A 56 -9.89 -4.05 -11.22
N ASN A 57 -9.83 -5.20 -10.55
CA ASN A 57 -8.59 -5.94 -10.35
C ASN A 57 -8.19 -6.64 -11.66
N LEU A 58 -7.09 -6.20 -12.27
CA LEU A 58 -6.56 -6.74 -13.53
C LEU A 58 -5.52 -7.86 -13.32
N GLY A 59 -5.27 -8.24 -12.07
CA GLY A 59 -4.33 -9.28 -11.69
C GLY A 59 -2.93 -8.75 -11.38
N GLU A 60 -1.99 -9.69 -11.30
CA GLU A 60 -0.60 -9.41 -10.98
C GLU A 60 0.14 -8.76 -12.14
N VAL A 61 1.12 -7.93 -11.79
CA VAL A 61 1.97 -7.24 -12.77
C VAL A 61 3.43 -7.35 -12.39
N SER A 62 4.29 -7.45 -13.41
CA SER A 62 5.74 -7.58 -13.26
C SER A 62 6.50 -6.28 -13.58
N ASP A 63 5.83 -5.29 -14.14
CA ASP A 63 6.41 -4.01 -14.56
C ASP A 63 6.37 -2.92 -13.47
N VAL A 64 5.83 -3.27 -12.30
CA VAL A 64 5.93 -2.49 -11.07
C VAL A 64 6.42 -3.43 -9.97
N ILE A 65 7.56 -3.08 -9.37
CA ILE A 65 8.23 -3.91 -8.36
C ILE A 65 8.15 -3.16 -7.03
N VAL A 66 7.76 -3.88 -5.98
CA VAL A 66 7.76 -3.39 -4.60
C VAL A 66 8.45 -4.46 -3.76
N GLU A 67 9.68 -4.19 -3.32
CA GLU A 67 10.42 -5.07 -2.41
C GLU A 67 10.42 -4.48 -1.01
N SER A 68 10.17 -5.30 0.01
CA SER A 68 10.28 -4.92 1.42
C SER A 68 11.44 -5.67 2.05
N LYS A 69 12.42 -4.93 2.56
CA LYS A 69 13.62 -5.46 3.21
C LYS A 69 13.63 -5.05 4.67
N LEU A 70 13.81 -6.02 5.56
CA LEU A 70 14.14 -5.77 6.96
C LEU A 70 15.63 -5.48 7.03
N MET A 71 15.98 -4.22 7.35
CA MET A 71 17.37 -3.74 7.35
C MET A 71 18.04 -3.97 8.71
N ASP A 72 17.29 -3.83 9.79
CA ASP A 72 17.77 -3.99 11.16
C ASP A 72 16.61 -4.43 12.06
N GLU A 73 16.92 -5.27 13.04
CA GLU A 73 16.00 -5.67 14.10
C GLU A 73 16.73 -5.71 15.43
N LYS A 74 16.14 -5.05 16.43
CA LYS A 74 16.65 -5.03 17.80
C LYS A 74 15.52 -5.06 18.81
N THR A 75 15.87 -5.40 20.03
CA THR A 75 14.95 -5.43 21.16
C THR A 75 15.47 -4.55 22.29
N ASP A 76 14.57 -3.84 22.96
CA ASP A 76 14.92 -2.87 24.02
C ASP A 76 13.81 -2.79 25.08
N ASN A 77 14.00 -1.99 26.14
CA ASN A 77 12.99 -1.69 27.16
C ASN A 77 12.38 -2.94 27.83
N TYR A 78 13.24 -3.90 28.18
CA TYR A 78 12.81 -5.13 28.83
C TYR A 78 12.14 -4.87 30.19
N ARG A 79 11.03 -5.57 30.41
CA ARG A 79 10.31 -5.69 31.68
C ARG A 79 10.45 -7.10 32.19
N PHE A 80 10.58 -7.21 33.52
CA PHE A 80 10.76 -8.48 34.20
C PHE A 80 9.65 -8.64 35.23
N GLU A 81 9.08 -9.84 35.31
CA GLU A 81 8.20 -10.21 36.42
C GLU A 81 9.00 -10.52 37.69
N ASN A 82 8.31 -10.71 38.82
CA ASN A 82 8.93 -10.95 40.13
C ASN A 82 9.89 -12.16 40.18
N ARG A 83 9.75 -13.11 39.25
CA ARG A 83 10.63 -14.29 39.11
C ARG A 83 11.84 -14.05 38.21
N GLY A 84 12.01 -12.83 37.69
CA GLY A 84 13.11 -12.45 36.80
C GLY A 84 12.92 -12.86 35.34
N ASN A 85 11.76 -13.39 34.95
CA ASN A 85 11.46 -13.69 33.54
C ASN A 85 11.07 -12.43 32.79
N ILE A 86 11.46 -12.34 31.52
CA ILE A 86 11.03 -11.25 30.63
C ILE A 86 9.53 -11.41 30.37
N ASN A 87 8.76 -10.35 30.64
CA ASN A 87 7.31 -10.31 30.39
C ASN A 87 6.87 -9.13 29.50
N GLY A 88 7.80 -8.30 29.04
CA GLY A 88 7.55 -7.29 28.02
C GLY A 88 8.85 -6.69 27.47
N TRP A 89 8.84 -6.26 26.22
CA TRP A 89 9.96 -5.59 25.56
C TRP A 89 9.45 -4.83 24.34
N ASP A 90 10.29 -3.94 23.80
CA ASP A 90 10.05 -3.31 22.51
C ASP A 90 10.79 -4.10 21.45
N ARG A 91 10.11 -4.44 20.35
CA ARG A 91 10.75 -4.95 19.14
C ARG A 91 10.79 -3.84 18.10
N ILE A 92 12.00 -3.39 17.77
CA ILE A 92 12.27 -2.25 16.91
C ILE A 92 12.83 -2.75 15.60
N GLN A 93 12.14 -2.50 14.50
CA GLN A 93 12.49 -2.96 13.17
C GLN A 93 12.63 -1.79 12.19
N THR A 94 13.73 -1.76 11.45
CA THR A 94 13.93 -0.79 10.36
C THR A 94 13.64 -1.47 9.03
N TYR A 95 12.69 -0.94 8.28
CA TYR A 95 12.33 -1.44 6.96
C TYR A 95 12.72 -0.46 5.86
N ARG A 96 13.11 -1.03 4.72
CA ARG A 96 13.29 -0.34 3.45
C ARG A 96 12.34 -0.92 2.42
N LEU A 97 11.52 -0.08 1.81
CA LEU A 97 10.71 -0.40 0.64
C LEU A 97 11.42 0.14 -0.60
N GLU A 98 11.76 -0.74 -1.53
CA GLU A 98 12.29 -0.37 -2.84
C GLU A 98 11.17 -0.51 -3.87
N VAL A 99 10.80 0.60 -4.48
CA VAL A 99 9.69 0.70 -5.43
C VAL A 99 10.27 1.06 -6.79
N LYS A 100 9.93 0.30 -7.83
CA LYS A 100 10.40 0.53 -9.20
C LYS A 100 9.22 0.52 -10.17
N ASN A 101 9.12 1.57 -10.97
CA ASN A 101 8.22 1.62 -12.11
C ASN A 101 9.03 1.38 -13.39
N THR A 102 8.93 0.19 -13.99
CA THR A 102 9.63 -0.10 -15.25
C THR A 102 8.77 0.24 -16.48
N ARG A 103 7.54 0.72 -16.28
CA ARG A 103 6.66 1.12 -17.37
C ARG A 103 7.14 2.43 -18.00
N ARG A 104 6.73 2.64 -19.25
CA ARG A 104 6.95 3.90 -20.00
C ARG A 104 5.88 4.96 -19.72
N LEU A 105 5.10 4.78 -18.65
CA LEU A 105 4.02 5.68 -18.25
C LEU A 105 4.05 5.87 -16.74
N PRO A 106 3.61 7.04 -16.25
CA PRO A 106 3.49 7.28 -14.82
C PRO A 106 2.46 6.34 -14.21
N VAL A 107 2.69 5.92 -12.97
CA VAL A 107 1.79 5.03 -12.22
C VAL A 107 1.57 5.55 -10.80
N LYS A 108 0.31 5.51 -10.36
CA LYS A 108 -0.02 5.68 -8.94
C LYS A 108 0.10 4.33 -8.25
N ILE A 109 0.85 4.29 -7.15
CA ILE A 109 1.09 3.07 -6.37
C ILE A 109 0.55 3.29 -4.97
N GLU A 110 -0.20 2.30 -4.48
CA GLU A 110 -0.60 2.21 -3.07
C GLU A 110 0.07 0.99 -2.43
N ILE A 111 0.88 1.23 -1.40
CA ILE A 111 1.57 0.19 -0.65
C ILE A 111 0.92 0.09 0.73
N LYS A 112 0.17 -0.98 0.97
CA LYS A 112 -0.45 -1.26 2.28
C LYS A 112 0.46 -2.16 3.11
N ARG A 113 0.62 -1.83 4.39
CA ARG A 113 1.34 -2.63 5.39
C ARG A 113 0.44 -2.84 6.60
N ASN A 114 0.20 -4.10 6.91
CA ASN A 114 -0.48 -4.54 8.12
C ASN A 114 0.55 -4.95 9.17
N PHE A 115 0.34 -4.53 10.41
CA PHE A 115 1.13 -4.94 11.56
C PHE A 115 0.42 -6.06 12.32
N PRO A 116 1.15 -6.95 13.01
CA PRO A 116 0.55 -8.10 13.69
C PRO A 116 -0.21 -7.74 14.99
N THR A 117 -0.26 -6.45 15.32
CA THR A 117 -0.79 -5.93 16.59
C THR A 117 -1.21 -4.48 16.39
N SER A 118 -2.10 -3.98 17.24
CA SER A 118 -2.45 -2.55 17.33
C SER A 118 -1.49 -1.76 18.23
N TYR A 119 -0.63 -2.43 18.99
CA TYR A 119 0.33 -1.84 19.91
C TYR A 119 1.66 -1.53 19.22
N TRP A 120 1.65 -0.49 18.39
CA TRP A 120 2.83 -0.09 17.61
C TRP A 120 2.99 1.43 17.53
N MET A 121 4.23 1.85 17.30
CA MET A 121 4.57 3.21 16.89
C MET A 121 5.43 3.14 15.64
N MET A 122 5.30 4.13 14.76
CA MET A 122 6.06 4.19 13.52
C MET A 122 6.70 5.55 13.36
N ARG A 123 7.91 5.55 12.84
CA ARG A 123 8.66 6.76 12.49
C ARG A 123 9.14 6.66 11.06
N ASN A 124 8.56 7.51 10.19
CA ASN A 124 9.02 7.68 8.82
C ASN A 124 10.41 8.33 8.80
N LEU A 125 11.27 7.89 7.88
CA LEU A 125 12.59 8.47 7.66
C LEU A 125 12.57 9.33 6.39
N ALA A 126 13.41 10.37 6.36
CA ALA A 126 13.50 11.31 5.25
C ALA A 126 12.12 11.82 4.81
N ASP A 127 11.82 11.73 3.51
CA ASP A 127 10.57 12.17 2.88
C ASP A 127 9.46 11.11 2.89
N ALA A 128 9.67 9.94 3.53
CA ALA A 128 8.65 8.89 3.61
C ALA A 128 7.33 9.38 4.25
N ALA A 129 7.41 10.39 5.12
CA ALA A 129 6.24 10.98 5.75
C ALA A 129 5.29 11.68 4.75
N GLU A 130 5.80 12.15 3.60
CA GLU A 130 4.99 12.82 2.57
C GLU A 130 3.97 11.89 1.91
N TYR A 131 4.26 10.58 1.89
CA TYR A 131 3.44 9.57 1.24
C TYR A 131 2.59 8.78 2.23
N TYR A 132 2.77 9.00 3.52
CA TYR A 132 2.26 8.15 4.60
C TYR A 132 0.85 8.53 5.04
N GLU A 133 0.03 7.50 5.25
CA GLU A 133 -1.29 7.59 5.86
C GLU A 133 -1.49 6.42 6.84
N LYS A 134 -1.94 6.71 8.06
CA LYS A 134 -2.46 5.68 8.97
C LYS A 134 -3.92 5.41 8.60
N VAL A 135 -4.22 4.20 8.16
CA VAL A 135 -5.55 3.83 7.66
C VAL A 135 -6.47 3.42 8.80
N ASP A 136 -5.97 2.56 9.69
CA ASP A 136 -6.72 2.05 10.83
C ASP A 136 -5.78 1.68 12.00
N LEU A 137 -6.24 0.78 12.89
CA LEU A 137 -5.53 0.39 14.10
C LEU A 137 -4.19 -0.32 13.83
N ASP A 138 -4.07 -1.08 12.75
CA ASP A 138 -2.89 -1.89 12.44
C ASP A 138 -2.40 -1.74 10.99
N THR A 139 -3.05 -0.89 10.20
CA THR A 139 -2.74 -0.70 8.79
C THR A 139 -2.24 0.71 8.50
N VAL A 140 -1.14 0.76 7.74
CA VAL A 140 -0.63 1.98 7.13
C VAL A 140 -0.59 1.83 5.62
N LYS A 141 -0.65 2.97 4.92
CA LYS A 141 -0.61 3.04 3.47
C LYS A 141 0.39 4.10 3.04
N TYR A 142 1.20 3.78 2.04
CA TYR A 142 1.97 4.76 1.29
C TYR A 142 1.33 4.98 -0.08
N THR A 143 1.10 6.24 -0.46
CA THR A 143 0.57 6.60 -1.77
C THR A 143 1.56 7.50 -2.50
N LEU A 144 2.04 7.05 -3.67
CA LEU A 144 3.00 7.80 -4.47
C LEU A 144 2.69 7.69 -5.97
N THR A 145 2.97 8.76 -6.69
CA THR A 145 2.97 8.78 -8.16
C THR A 145 4.41 8.63 -8.63
N MET A 146 4.68 7.59 -9.40
CA MET A 146 6.00 7.31 -9.95
C MET A 146 6.03 7.63 -11.43
N GLU A 147 7.02 8.43 -11.85
CA GLU A 147 7.29 8.72 -13.24
C GLU A 147 7.71 7.46 -14.03
N PRO A 148 7.64 7.48 -15.37
CA PRO A 148 8.16 6.40 -16.21
C PRO A 148 9.61 6.05 -15.84
N GLN A 149 9.93 4.75 -15.82
CA GLN A 149 11.30 4.25 -15.63
C GLN A 149 12.01 4.83 -14.39
N SER A 150 11.30 4.97 -13.28
CA SER A 150 11.81 5.58 -12.05
C SER A 150 11.88 4.58 -10.89
N GLU A 151 12.68 4.92 -9.88
CA GLU A 151 12.83 4.18 -8.63
C GLU A 151 12.64 5.11 -7.44
N LYS A 152 12.08 4.59 -6.35
CA LYS A 152 11.90 5.29 -5.08
C LYS A 152 12.20 4.36 -3.92
N THR A 153 12.84 4.90 -2.89
CA THR A 153 13.04 4.20 -1.62
C THR A 153 12.21 4.86 -0.53
N ILE A 154 11.49 4.07 0.26
CA ILE A 154 10.77 4.52 1.46
C ILE A 154 11.36 3.77 2.64
N GLU A 155 11.81 4.50 3.66
CA GLU A 155 12.33 3.88 4.88
C GLU A 155 11.52 4.31 6.10
N TYR A 156 11.32 3.37 7.02
CA TYR A 156 10.64 3.63 8.26
C TYR A 156 11.12 2.69 9.37
N VAL A 157 10.96 3.14 10.60
CA VAL A 157 11.17 2.33 11.79
C VAL A 157 9.81 2.05 12.42
N VAL A 158 9.54 0.78 12.73
CA VAL A 158 8.39 0.37 13.52
C VAL A 158 8.86 -0.17 14.87
N THR A 159 8.21 0.29 15.93
CA THR A 159 8.37 -0.24 17.29
C THR A 159 7.09 -0.97 17.65
N LEU A 160 7.18 -2.27 17.85
CA LEU A 160 6.10 -3.12 18.37
C LEU A 160 6.29 -3.26 19.88
N TYR A 161 5.22 -3.02 20.64
CA TYR A 161 5.25 -3.12 22.09
C TYR A 161 4.74 -4.50 22.49
N GLU A 162 5.62 -5.33 23.05
CA GLU A 162 5.35 -6.74 23.35
C GLU A 162 5.07 -6.93 24.85
N GLY A 163 4.13 -7.83 25.18
CA GLY A 163 3.78 -8.17 26.57
C GLY A 163 3.35 -6.96 27.40
N THR A 164 3.91 -6.78 28.59
CA THR A 164 3.55 -5.67 29.49
C THR A 164 3.93 -4.29 28.94
N ARG A 165 4.73 -4.19 27.87
CA ARG A 165 5.02 -2.91 27.21
C ARG A 165 3.81 -2.31 26.48
N THR A 166 2.79 -3.13 26.19
CA THR A 166 1.51 -2.66 25.62
C THR A 166 0.79 -1.64 26.54
N GLU A 167 1.01 -1.72 27.85
CA GLU A 167 0.48 -0.76 28.82
C GLU A 167 1.12 0.62 28.67
N ASP A 168 2.44 0.67 28.44
CA ASP A 168 3.17 1.92 28.21
C ASP A 168 2.64 2.61 26.95
N TRP A 169 2.44 1.86 25.86
CA TRP A 169 1.81 2.39 24.63
C TRP A 169 0.41 2.94 24.91
N THR A 170 -0.41 2.19 25.65
CA THR A 170 -1.80 2.60 25.98
C THR A 170 -1.82 3.89 26.79
N ARG A 171 -0.87 4.07 27.73
CA ARG A 171 -0.73 5.30 28.50
C ARG A 171 -0.33 6.48 27.61
N MET A 172 0.58 6.28 26.65
CA MET A 172 0.98 7.31 25.70
C MET A 172 -0.18 7.80 24.83
N GLN A 173 -1.06 6.90 24.36
CA GLN A 173 -2.21 7.28 23.53
C GLN A 173 -3.32 8.03 24.30
N ARG A 174 -3.29 8.03 25.64
CA ARG A 174 -4.30 8.69 26.48
C ARG A 174 -3.90 10.08 26.96
N GLN A 175 -2.66 10.51 26.71
CA GLN A 175 -2.20 11.84 27.07
C GLN A 175 -2.63 12.84 25.98
N PRO A 176 -3.32 13.94 26.35
CA PRO A 176 -3.82 14.94 25.40
C PRO A 176 -2.70 15.74 24.73
#